data_AF-A0A8T3Y6N4-F1
#
_entry.id   AF-A0A8T3Y6N4-F1
#
_cell.length_a   1.000
_cell.length_b   1.000
_cell.length_c   1.000
_cell.angle_alpha   90.00
_cell.angle_beta   90.00
_cell.angle_gamma   90.00
#
_symmetry.space_group_name_H-M   'P 1'
#
loop_
_entity.id
_entity.type
_entity.pdbx_description
1 polymer ?
#
loop_
_entity_poly.entity_id
_entity_poly.type
_entity_poly.pdbx_seq_one_letter_code
_entity_poly.pdbx_strand_id
1 'polypeptide(L)'
;MVILFDRFNLPKDSFEIIFATMQQRIVAKELIKYMISNKSEISKTAMSIFATKLHDGQYECVLDEPPYKGKTVKLSYNKRQFYDRILTPMKAMGLIDYDLYKKTYRLSVKFSNDLLEIGIMWKNELKKMGATM
;
A
#
# COMPACT_ATOMS: atom_id res chain seq x y z
N MET A 1 11.97 -1.95 -4.98
CA MET A 1 10.62 -1.97 -5.58
C MET A 1 10.62 -0.98 -6.72
N VAL A 2 10.01 -1.33 -7.84
CA VAL A 2 10.00 -0.52 -9.07
C VAL A 2 8.55 -0.49 -9.57
N ILE A 3 8.06 0.69 -9.96
CA ILE A 3 6.74 0.82 -10.58
C ILE A 3 6.96 0.94 -12.09
N LEU A 4 6.41 0.00 -12.85
CA LEU A 4 6.32 0.06 -14.30
C LEU A 4 4.85 -0.03 -14.67
N PHE A 5 4.39 0.87 -15.54
CA PHE A 5 3.01 0.88 -15.98
C PHE A 5 2.94 1.17 -17.48
N ASP A 6 1.91 0.61 -18.10
CA ASP A 6 1.52 0.94 -19.47
C ASP A 6 0.29 1.85 -19.42
N ARG A 7 0.37 3.00 -20.10
CA ARG A 7 -0.73 3.98 -20.18
C ARG A 7 -2.00 3.38 -20.81
N PHE A 8 -1.90 2.39 -21.69
CA PHE A 8 -3.05 1.79 -22.38
C PHE A 8 -3.69 0.66 -21.57
N ASN A 9 -2.97 0.12 -20.58
CA ASN A 9 -3.42 -0.97 -19.71
C ASN A 9 -3.42 -0.55 -18.23
N LEU A 10 -3.59 0.75 -17.96
CA LEU A 10 -3.59 1.25 -16.60
C LEU A 10 -4.82 0.74 -15.84
N PRO A 11 -4.65 0.00 -14.73
CA PRO A 11 -5.77 -0.51 -13.97
C PRO A 11 -6.53 0.61 -13.26
N LYS A 12 -7.82 0.38 -12.98
CA LYS A 12 -8.66 1.34 -12.23
C LYS A 12 -8.30 1.42 -10.75
N ASP A 13 -7.61 0.39 -10.24
CA ASP A 13 -7.19 0.27 -8.85
C ASP A 13 -5.66 0.47 -8.76
N SER A 14 -5.23 1.46 -7.98
CA SER A 14 -3.81 1.75 -7.78
C SER A 14 -3.05 0.63 -7.06
N PHE A 15 -3.73 -0.22 -6.27
CA PHE A 15 -3.09 -1.37 -5.63
C PHE A 15 -2.61 -2.41 -6.65
N GLU A 16 -3.22 -2.46 -7.84
CA GLU A 16 -2.75 -3.31 -8.95
C GLU A 16 -1.46 -2.80 -9.59
N ILE A 17 -1.18 -1.50 -9.47
CA ILE A 17 0.08 -0.89 -9.92
C ILE A 17 1.18 -1.12 -8.87
N ILE A 18 0.81 -1.05 -7.59
CA ILE A 18 1.77 -1.10 -6.48
C ILE A 18 2.16 -2.54 -6.12
N PHE A 19 1.21 -3.48 -6.16
CA PHE A 19 1.42 -4.86 -5.74
C PHE A 19 1.14 -5.86 -6.86
N ALA A 20 2.08 -6.78 -7.04
CA ALA A 20 2.06 -7.74 -8.14
C ALA A 20 1.00 -8.84 -7.96
N THR A 21 0.69 -9.24 -6.72
CA THR A 21 -0.21 -10.38 -6.46
C THR A 21 -1.50 -9.97 -5.79
N MET A 22 -2.59 -10.68 -6.13
CA MET A 22 -3.91 -10.45 -5.52
C MET A 22 -3.88 -10.52 -3.99
N GLN A 23 -3.16 -11.48 -3.43
CA GLN A 23 -3.04 -11.62 -1.97
C GLN A 23 -2.36 -10.40 -1.33
N GLN A 24 -1.33 -9.84 -1.98
CA GLN A 24 -0.69 -8.61 -1.50
C GLN A 24 -1.64 -7.42 -1.55
N ARG A 25 -2.39 -7.27 -2.64
CA ARG A 25 -3.41 -6.22 -2.80
C ARG A 25 -4.45 -6.27 -1.69
N ILE A 26 -5.00 -7.46 -1.45
CA ILE A 26 -5.99 -7.69 -0.40
C ILE A 26 -5.42 -7.31 0.98
N VAL A 27 -4.25 -7.85 1.35
CA VAL A 27 -3.63 -7.58 2.65
C VAL A 27 -3.30 -6.10 2.83
N ALA A 28 -2.80 -5.43 1.78
CA ALA A 28 -2.49 -4.01 1.82
C ALA A 28 -3.75 -3.15 2.00
N LYS A 29 -4.84 -3.46 1.27
CA LYS A 29 -6.14 -2.79 1.44
C LYS A 29 -6.69 -2.99 2.84
N GLU A 30 -6.64 -4.19 3.39
CA GLU A 30 -7.09 -4.46 4.76
C GLU A 30 -6.23 -3.75 5.81
N LEU A 31 -4.92 -3.62 5.61
CA LEU A 31 -4.07 -2.80 6.45
C LEU A 31 -4.50 -1.33 6.42
N ILE A 32 -4.76 -0.77 5.25
CA ILE A 32 -5.25 0.61 5.11
C ILE A 32 -6.60 0.79 5.83
N LYS A 33 -7.56 -0.12 5.60
CA LYS A 33 -8.87 -0.10 6.30
C LYS A 33 -8.70 -0.14 7.82
N TYR A 34 -7.83 -1.01 8.32
CA TYR A 34 -7.51 -1.10 9.74
C TYR A 34 -6.88 0.19 10.27
N MET A 35 -5.99 0.83 9.52
CA MET A 35 -5.43 2.12 9.93
C MET A 35 -6.48 3.24 9.93
N ILE A 36 -7.34 3.32 8.90
CA ILE A 36 -8.42 4.31 8.82
C ILE A 36 -9.38 4.18 10.00
N SER A 37 -9.79 2.97 10.37
CA SER A 37 -10.66 2.74 11.54
C SER A 37 -10.00 3.14 12.86
N ASN A 38 -8.66 3.22 12.90
CA ASN A 38 -7.87 3.73 14.01
C ASN A 38 -7.41 5.17 13.78
N LYS A 39 -8.25 6.03 13.17
CA LYS A 39 -7.94 7.46 12.91
C LYS A 39 -6.69 7.68 12.06
N SER A 40 -6.43 6.76 11.12
CA SER A 40 -5.28 6.77 10.20
C SER A 40 -3.91 6.68 10.88
N GLU A 41 -3.84 6.32 12.17
CA GLU A 41 -2.59 6.17 12.93
C GLU A 41 -2.66 4.98 13.90
N ILE A 42 -1.63 4.11 13.89
CA ILE A 42 -1.56 2.95 14.78
C ILE A 42 -0.17 2.82 15.43
N SER A 43 -0.12 2.32 16.66
CA SER A 43 1.14 2.05 17.34
C SER A 43 1.87 0.84 16.75
N LYS A 44 3.18 0.73 17.04
CA LYS A 44 3.97 -0.46 16.72
C LYS A 44 3.36 -1.75 17.27
N THR A 45 2.78 -1.68 18.46
CA THR A 45 2.10 -2.82 19.09
C THR A 45 0.86 -3.21 18.30
N ALA A 46 0.00 -2.25 17.93
CA ALA A 46 -1.20 -2.50 17.13
C ALA A 46 -0.85 -3.10 15.75
N MET A 47 0.22 -2.61 15.12
CA MET A 47 0.74 -3.19 13.86
C MET A 47 1.20 -4.64 14.05
N SER A 48 1.91 -4.95 15.13
CA SER A 48 2.35 -6.31 15.44
C SER A 48 1.16 -7.26 15.69
N ILE A 49 0.14 -6.79 16.41
CA ILE A 49 -1.10 -7.56 16.64
C ILE A 49 -1.81 -7.84 15.32
N PHE A 50 -1.93 -6.85 14.45
CA PHE A 50 -2.50 -7.03 13.10
C PHE A 50 -1.73 -8.10 12.31
N ALA A 51 -0.40 -7.99 12.26
CA ALA A 51 0.44 -8.96 11.55
C ALA A 51 0.36 -10.38 12.13
N THR A 52 0.24 -10.51 13.44
CA THR A 52 0.05 -11.81 14.12
C THR A 52 -1.32 -12.40 13.80
N LYS A 53 -2.40 -11.61 13.86
CA LYS A 53 -3.76 -12.08 13.49
C LYS A 53 -3.82 -12.60 12.05
N LEU A 54 -3.12 -11.94 11.13
CA LEU A 54 -2.96 -12.44 9.76
C LEU A 54 -2.16 -13.75 9.72
N HIS A 55 -1.07 -13.85 10.46
CA HIS A 55 -0.25 -15.06 10.50
C HIS A 55 -1.04 -16.27 10.98
N ASP A 56 -1.83 -16.08 12.04
CA ASP A 56 -2.61 -17.12 12.69
C ASP A 56 -3.93 -17.41 11.95
N GLY A 57 -4.24 -16.69 10.87
CA GLY A 57 -5.48 -16.86 10.10
C GLY A 57 -6.74 -16.45 10.88
N GLN A 58 -6.60 -15.57 11.86
CA GLN A 58 -7.70 -15.11 12.73
C GLN A 58 -8.26 -13.75 12.31
N TYR A 59 -7.70 -13.13 11.26
CA TYR A 59 -8.20 -11.86 10.75
C TYR A 59 -9.43 -12.08 9.89
N GLU A 60 -10.60 -11.67 10.39
CA GLU A 60 -11.87 -11.76 9.65
C GLU A 60 -12.14 -10.44 8.91
N CYS A 61 -12.40 -10.54 7.62
CA CYS A 61 -12.78 -9.39 6.80
C CYS A 61 -13.84 -9.76 5.76
N VAL A 62 -14.58 -8.76 5.30
CA VAL A 62 -15.47 -8.88 4.16
C VAL A 62 -14.69 -8.40 2.94
N LEU A 63 -14.42 -9.33 2.02
CA LEU A 63 -13.73 -8.98 0.77
C LEU A 63 -14.73 -8.40 -0.23
N ASP A 64 -14.32 -7.35 -0.92
CA ASP A 64 -15.07 -6.73 -2.02
C ASP A 64 -14.66 -7.28 -3.39
N GLU A 65 -13.62 -8.13 -3.44
CA GLU A 65 -13.09 -8.73 -4.67
C GLU A 65 -13.82 -10.05 -5.03
N PRO A 66 -14.23 -10.26 -6.29
CA PRO A 66 -14.68 -11.58 -6.77
C PRO A 66 -13.54 -12.61 -6.62
N PRO A 67 -13.78 -13.86 -6.17
CA PRO A 67 -15.04 -14.56 -5.91
C PRO A 67 -15.59 -14.44 -4.45
N TYR A 68 -14.99 -13.60 -3.61
CA TYR A 68 -15.31 -13.52 -2.17
C TYR A 68 -16.23 -12.35 -1.80
N LYS A 69 -16.74 -11.63 -2.80
CA LYS A 69 -17.59 -10.44 -2.63
C LYS A 69 -18.73 -10.68 -1.65
N GLY A 70 -18.72 -9.97 -0.52
CA GLY A 70 -19.77 -10.02 0.51
C GLY A 70 -19.70 -11.20 1.47
N LYS A 71 -18.65 -12.04 1.40
CA LYS A 71 -18.44 -13.14 2.35
C LYS A 71 -17.43 -12.73 3.42
N THR A 72 -17.76 -13.03 4.68
CA THR A 72 -16.77 -12.99 5.76
C THR A 72 -15.79 -14.13 5.56
N VAL A 73 -14.51 -13.79 5.38
CA VAL A 73 -13.44 -14.76 5.20
C VAL A 73 -12.36 -14.54 6.26
N LYS A 74 -11.70 -15.64 6.63
CA LYS A 74 -10.49 -15.60 7.45
C LYS A 74 -9.28 -15.46 6.54
N LEU A 75 -8.61 -14.32 6.63
CA LEU A 75 -7.41 -14.03 5.86
C LEU A 75 -6.19 -14.56 6.60
N SER A 76 -5.40 -15.39 5.92
CA SER A 76 -4.08 -15.81 6.40
C SER A 76 -2.97 -15.22 5.52
N TYR A 77 -1.96 -14.65 6.18
CA TYR A 77 -0.77 -14.12 5.51
C TYR A 77 0.45 -14.22 6.42
N ASN A 78 1.57 -14.72 5.87
CA ASN A 78 2.77 -14.95 6.67
C ASN A 78 3.33 -13.64 7.27
N LYS A 79 3.65 -13.64 8.57
CA LYS A 79 4.13 -12.46 9.30
C LYS A 79 5.39 -11.85 8.68
N ARG A 80 6.37 -12.66 8.28
CA ARG A 80 7.60 -12.18 7.64
C ARG A 80 7.30 -11.57 6.28
N GLN A 81 6.48 -12.24 5.47
CA GLN A 81 6.03 -11.69 4.19
C GLN A 81 5.24 -10.39 4.36
N PHE A 82 4.48 -10.22 5.44
CA PHE A 82 3.78 -8.97 5.73
C PHE A 82 4.76 -7.80 5.89
N TYR A 83 5.78 -7.96 6.74
CA TYR A 83 6.78 -6.92 6.92
C TYR A 83 7.59 -6.66 5.65
N ASP A 84 8.04 -7.72 4.99
CA ASP A 84 8.97 -7.61 3.85
C ASP A 84 8.27 -7.14 2.56
N ARG A 85 7.03 -7.57 2.32
CA ARG A 85 6.33 -7.39 1.04
C ARG A 85 5.13 -6.45 1.10
N ILE A 86 4.70 -6.03 2.28
CA ILE A 86 3.58 -5.08 2.44
C ILE A 86 4.08 -3.84 3.16
N LEU A 87 4.42 -3.95 4.45
CA LEU A 87 4.72 -2.78 5.27
C LEU A 87 5.98 -2.03 4.80
N THR A 88 7.06 -2.75 4.50
CA THR A 88 8.31 -2.14 4.04
C THR A 88 8.13 -1.40 2.71
N PRO A 89 7.52 -2.02 1.67
CA PRO A 89 7.09 -1.32 0.46
C PRO A 89 6.27 -0.05 0.72
N MET A 90 5.21 -0.14 1.52
CA MET A 90 4.33 0.99 1.78
C MET A 90 5.04 2.13 2.49
N LYS A 91 5.99 1.81 3.38
CA LYS A 91 6.86 2.83 3.99
C LYS A 91 7.81 3.46 2.99
N ALA A 92 8.51 2.64 2.21
CA ALA A 92 9.52 3.11 1.27
C ALA A 92 8.92 4.00 0.17
N MET A 93 7.66 3.79 -0.20
CA MET A 93 6.94 4.61 -1.20
C MET A 93 6.26 5.84 -0.61
N GLY A 94 6.28 6.05 0.71
CA GLY A 94 5.56 7.17 1.32
C GLY A 94 4.03 7.00 1.34
N LEU A 95 3.54 5.75 1.31
CA LEU A 95 2.13 5.43 1.58
C LEU A 95 1.86 5.43 3.10
N ILE A 96 2.85 4.99 3.88
CA ILE A 96 2.82 4.95 5.35
C ILE A 96 4.09 5.60 5.91
N ASP A 97 3.93 6.59 6.77
CA ASP A 97 5.03 7.15 7.56
C ASP A 97 5.19 6.38 8.87
N TYR A 98 6.42 6.32 9.39
CA TYR A 98 6.71 5.79 10.72
C TYR A 98 7.44 6.84 11.55
N ASP A 99 6.82 7.28 12.65
CA ASP A 99 7.43 8.14 13.64
C ASP A 99 8.26 7.29 14.61
N LEU A 100 9.58 7.48 14.59
CA LEU A 100 10.52 6.73 15.43
C LEU A 100 10.36 7.07 16.93
N TYR A 101 10.02 8.31 17.25
CA TYR A 101 9.89 8.79 18.62
C TYR A 101 8.59 8.29 19.25
N LYS A 102 7.48 8.46 18.53
CA LYS A 102 6.15 8.01 18.98
C LYS A 102 5.94 6.50 18.78
N LYS A 103 6.76 5.87 17.93
CA LYS A 103 6.62 4.48 17.51
C LYS A 103 5.23 4.22 16.90
N THR A 104 4.76 5.15 16.07
CA THR A 104 3.46 5.08 15.38
C THR A 104 3.63 5.05 13.86
N TYR A 105 2.71 4.36 13.20
CA TYR A 105 2.55 4.34 11.75
C TYR A 105 1.36 5.21 11.39
N ARG A 106 1.50 6.06 10.37
CA ARG A 106 0.44 6.95 9.90
C ARG A 106 0.29 6.89 8.38
N LEU A 107 -0.95 6.93 7.88
CA LEU A 107 -1.18 7.07 6.44
C LEU A 107 -0.65 8.41 5.92
N SER A 108 -0.10 8.40 4.71
CA SER A 108 0.57 9.55 4.14
C SER A 108 0.17 9.75 2.67
N VAL A 109 0.34 11.00 2.20
CA VAL A 109 0.09 11.40 0.81
C VAL A 109 1.40 11.67 0.06
N LYS A 110 2.55 11.34 0.66
CA LYS A 110 3.87 11.56 0.04
C LYS A 110 3.99 10.82 -1.28
N PHE A 111 3.50 9.59 -1.35
CA PHE A 111 3.49 8.81 -2.60
C PHE A 111 2.87 9.57 -3.78
N SER A 112 1.71 10.22 -3.61
CA SER A 112 1.09 10.98 -4.69
C SER A 112 1.86 12.24 -5.04
N ASN A 113 2.47 12.90 -4.05
CA ASN A 113 3.28 14.08 -4.27
C ASN A 113 4.55 13.73 -5.07
N ASP A 114 5.20 12.63 -4.72
CA ASP A 114 6.40 12.14 -5.41
C ASP A 114 6.08 11.76 -6.87
N LEU A 115 4.92 11.16 -7.14
CA LEU A 115 4.47 10.88 -8.51
C LEU A 115 4.22 12.15 -9.33
N LEU A 116 3.66 13.21 -8.72
CA LEU A 116 3.50 14.51 -9.38
C LEU A 116 4.86 15.15 -9.68
N GLU A 117 5.80 15.07 -8.73
CA GLU A 117 7.17 15.55 -8.91
C GLU A 117 7.87 14.82 -10.06
N ILE A 118 7.78 13.48 -10.13
CA ILE A 118 8.29 12.68 -11.24
C ILE A 118 7.70 13.14 -12.58
N GLY A 119 6.40 13.45 -12.62
CA GLY A 119 5.75 14.01 -13.81
C GLY A 119 6.33 15.37 -14.23
N ILE A 120 6.63 16.24 -13.26
CA ILE A 120 7.29 17.53 -13.51
C ILE A 120 8.74 17.33 -13.98
N MET A 121 9.48 16.41 -13.36
CA MET A 121 10.85 16.05 -13.75
C MET A 121 10.89 15.61 -15.21
N TRP A 122 9.98 14.74 -15.64
CA TRP A 122 9.90 14.30 -17.03
C TRP A 122 9.60 15.45 -18.00
N LYS A 123 8.65 16.35 -17.65
CA LYS A 123 8.36 17.53 -18.47
C LYS A 123 9.59 18.42 -18.63
N ASN A 124 10.33 18.63 -17.55
CA ASN A 124 11.55 19.44 -17.57
C ASN A 124 12.66 18.79 -18.39
N GLU A 125 12.77 17.46 -18.33
CA GLU A 125 13.75 16.72 -19.11
C GLU A 125 13.51 16.87 -20.62
N LEU A 126 12.26 16.73 -21.06
CA LEU A 126 11.89 16.96 -22.45
C LEU A 126 12.19 18.39 -22.91
N LYS A 127 11.93 19.40 -22.06
CA LYS A 127 12.31 20.79 -22.36
C LYS A 127 13.81 20.98 -22.52
N LYS A 128 14.63 20.37 -21.67
CA LYS A 128 16.10 20.40 -21.79
C LYS A 128 16.57 19.78 -23.11
N MET A 129 15.88 18.75 -23.56
CA MET A 129 16.14 18.07 -24.85
C MET A 129 15.58 18.84 -26.07
N GLY A 130 14.99 20.02 -25.87
CA GLY A 130 14.49 20.87 -26.96
C GLY A 130 13.10 20.51 -27.46
N ALA A 131 12.37 19.62 -26.78
CA ALA A 131 10.98 19.33 -27.14
C ALA A 131 10.10 20.56 -26.86
N THR A 132 9.43 21.07 -27.88
CA THR A 132 8.37 22.07 -27.76
C THR A 132 7.08 21.35 -27.38
N MET A 133 6.74 21.40 -26.09
CA MET A 133 5.50 20.87 -25.53
C MET A 133 4.55 21.98 -25.14
#